data_AF-A0A973G158-F1
#
_entry.id   AF-A0A973G158-F1
#
_cell.length_a   1.000
_cell.length_b   1.000
_cell.length_c   1.000
_cell.angle_alpha   90.00
_cell.angle_beta   90.00
_cell.angle_gamma   90.00
#
_symmetry.space_group_name_H-M   'P 1'
#
loop_
_entity.id
_entity.type
_entity.pdbx_description
1 polymer ?
#
loop_
_entity_poly.entity_id
_entity_poly.type
_entity_poly.pdbx_seq_one_letter_code
_entity_poly.pdbx_strand_id
1 'polypeptide(L)'
;MMNRPVAIKKGHIAAFLLVVLFIAGFFFSWWRIVLADRQMRDQFLREVLIAAQGIDLEKIKVLEGSEGDTHKPVYRLVKEQLSRTRNAVLDCRFVYLMGRNDRDEIFFYADSEPQGSADVSPPGQVYSEATDILKMVFTSRRPDTEGPVTDRWGKWVSGFVPLVDKHSGKVVAVIGMDIDASDWGWEVIGRSAFTIGLMLVSLIILASVYFASRRTKDDSGPVLQ
;
A
#
# COMPACT_ATOMS: atom_id res chain seq x y z
N MET A 1 -54.22 30.36 -16.32
CA MET A 1 -53.57 29.58 -15.24
C MET A 1 -52.13 30.07 -15.11
N MET A 2 -51.85 30.98 -14.16
CA MET A 2 -50.49 31.51 -13.94
C MET A 2 -49.71 30.57 -13.03
N ASN A 3 -48.58 30.09 -13.54
CA ASN A 3 -47.61 29.26 -12.84
C ASN A 3 -46.94 30.11 -11.75
N ARG A 4 -47.30 29.93 -10.47
CA ARG A 4 -46.62 30.62 -9.36
C ARG A 4 -45.23 30.01 -9.19
N PRO A 5 -44.13 30.79 -9.28
CA PRO A 5 -42.80 30.26 -9.05
C PRO A 5 -42.71 29.76 -7.61
N VAL A 6 -42.25 28.51 -7.43
CA VAL A 6 -41.98 27.93 -6.12
C VAL A 6 -40.86 28.75 -5.48
N ALA A 7 -41.22 29.66 -4.58
CA ALA A 7 -40.26 30.46 -3.83
C ALA A 7 -39.55 29.55 -2.82
N ILE A 8 -38.44 28.94 -3.23
CA ILE A 8 -37.58 28.15 -2.34
C ILE A 8 -37.08 29.10 -1.25
N LYS A 9 -37.56 28.94 -0.01
CA LYS A 9 -37.07 29.75 1.14
C LYS A 9 -35.54 29.61 1.20
N LYS A 10 -34.81 30.74 1.28
CA LYS A 10 -33.32 30.82 1.30
C LYS A 10 -32.67 29.82 2.28
N GLY A 11 -33.36 29.46 3.37
CA GLY A 11 -32.91 28.45 4.33
C GLY A 11 -32.83 27.02 3.77
N HIS A 12 -33.69 26.63 2.83
CA HIS A 12 -33.60 25.32 2.16
C HIS A 12 -32.41 25.25 1.19
N ILE A 13 -32.10 26.37 0.52
CA ILE A 13 -30.93 26.47 -0.38
C ILE A 13 -29.64 26.30 0.43
N ALA A 14 -29.50 27.01 1.55
CA ALA A 14 -28.33 26.90 2.42
C ALA A 14 -28.20 25.50 3.08
N ALA A 15 -29.31 24.89 3.50
CA ALA A 15 -29.31 23.50 3.98
C ALA A 15 -28.84 22.53 2.89
N PHE A 16 -29.38 22.67 1.67
CA PHE A 16 -28.98 21.87 0.53
C PHE A 16 -27.50 22.03 0.21
N LEU A 17 -26.97 23.26 0.22
CA LEU A 17 -25.53 23.51 -0.01
C LEU A 17 -24.65 22.86 1.06
N LEU A 18 -25.06 22.86 2.33
CA LEU A 18 -24.33 22.17 3.39
C LEU A 18 -24.29 20.65 3.17
N VAL A 19 -25.41 20.06 2.74
CA VAL A 19 -25.46 18.63 2.39
C VAL A 19 -24.56 18.32 1.21
N VAL A 20 -24.59 19.15 0.16
CA VAL A 20 -23.69 19.00 -1.00
C VAL A 20 -22.23 19.10 -0.59
N LEU A 21 -21.87 20.06 0.26
CA LEU A 21 -20.49 20.22 0.78
C LEU A 21 -20.06 19.03 1.63
N PHE A 22 -20.95 18.48 2.45
CA PHE A 22 -20.67 17.27 3.23
C PHE A 22 -20.38 16.07 2.31
N ILE A 23 -21.23 15.86 1.31
CA ILE A 23 -21.05 14.77 0.33
C ILE A 23 -19.74 14.96 -0.46
N ALA A 24 -19.50 16.16 -0.99
CA ALA A 24 -18.27 16.47 -1.72
C ALA A 24 -17.04 16.28 -0.84
N GLY A 25 -17.14 16.64 0.43
CA GLY A 25 -16.14 16.44 1.46
C GLY A 25 -15.79 14.98 1.73
N PHE A 26 -16.81 14.14 1.85
CA PHE A 26 -16.66 12.69 2.00
C PHE A 26 -15.91 12.10 0.79
N PHE A 27 -16.34 12.42 -0.43
CA PHE A 27 -15.65 11.96 -1.65
C PHE A 27 -14.22 12.49 -1.76
N PHE A 28 -13.98 13.74 -1.37
CA PHE A 28 -12.63 14.31 -1.34
C PHE A 28 -11.74 13.59 -0.33
N SER A 29 -12.26 13.26 0.85
CA SER A 29 -11.52 12.52 1.88
C SER A 29 -11.19 11.11 1.42
N TRP A 30 -12.16 10.42 0.80
CA TRP A 30 -11.93 9.12 0.17
C TRP A 30 -10.87 9.19 -0.93
N TRP A 31 -10.96 10.19 -1.83
CA TRP A 31 -9.95 10.41 -2.85
C TRP A 31 -8.56 10.59 -2.23
N ARG A 32 -8.44 11.40 -1.16
CA ARG A 32 -7.16 11.64 -0.49
C ARG A 32 -6.53 10.36 0.05
N ILE A 33 -7.33 9.48 0.65
CA ILE A 33 -6.89 8.17 1.13
C ILE A 33 -6.38 7.31 -0.04
N VAL A 34 -7.16 7.20 -1.13
CA VAL A 34 -6.77 6.41 -2.31
C VAL A 34 -5.50 6.98 -2.96
N LEU A 35 -5.38 8.30 -3.03
CA LEU A 35 -4.20 8.96 -3.59
C LEU A 35 -2.97 8.75 -2.70
N ALA A 36 -3.13 8.81 -1.38
CA ALA A 36 -2.05 8.53 -0.42
C ALA A 36 -1.56 7.08 -0.55
N ASP A 37 -2.47 6.10 -0.60
CA ASP A 37 -2.13 4.69 -0.82
C ASP A 37 -1.34 4.49 -2.12
N ARG A 38 -1.81 5.05 -3.24
CA ARG A 38 -1.10 4.96 -4.53
C ARG A 38 0.30 5.57 -4.46
N GLN A 39 0.43 6.77 -3.88
CA GLN A 39 1.73 7.44 -3.74
C GLN A 39 2.69 6.63 -2.87
N MET A 40 2.18 6.01 -1.80
CA MET A 40 2.96 5.11 -0.95
C MET A 40 3.39 3.86 -1.71
N ARG A 41 2.52 3.23 -2.51
CA ARG A 41 2.88 2.07 -3.36
C ARG A 41 3.97 2.42 -4.36
N ASP A 42 3.83 3.56 -5.04
CA ASP A 42 4.84 4.03 -5.98
C ASP A 42 6.19 4.30 -5.30
N GLN A 43 6.17 4.85 -4.08
CA GLN A 43 7.37 5.07 -3.27
C GLN A 43 8.00 3.73 -2.86
N PHE A 44 7.20 2.84 -2.30
CA PHE A 44 7.66 1.55 -1.85
C PHE A 44 8.26 0.73 -3.00
N LEU A 45 7.60 0.70 -4.16
CA LEU A 45 8.13 0.00 -5.33
C LEU A 45 9.48 0.58 -5.80
N ARG A 46 9.70 1.89 -5.65
CA ARG A 46 11.03 2.50 -5.91
C ARG A 46 12.08 2.01 -4.92
N GLU A 47 11.73 1.86 -3.65
CA GLU A 47 12.64 1.32 -2.62
C GLU A 47 13.00 -0.15 -2.94
N VAL A 48 12.03 -0.97 -3.34
CA VAL A 48 12.30 -2.35 -3.81
C VAL A 48 13.17 -2.35 -5.07
N LEU A 49 12.94 -1.43 -6.01
CA LEU A 49 13.77 -1.29 -7.22
C LEU A 49 15.22 -0.94 -6.87
N ILE A 50 15.45 -0.06 -5.90
CA ILE A 50 16.78 0.29 -5.41
C ILE A 50 17.43 -0.93 -4.74
N ALA A 51 16.70 -1.64 -3.88
CA ALA A 51 17.18 -2.86 -3.24
C ALA A 51 17.57 -3.92 -4.28
N ALA A 52 16.77 -4.08 -5.34
CA ALA A 52 17.03 -4.99 -6.45
C ALA A 52 18.36 -4.69 -7.16
N GLN A 53 18.76 -3.42 -7.29
CA GLN A 53 20.05 -3.05 -7.90
C GLN A 53 21.26 -3.53 -7.09
N GLY A 54 21.09 -3.71 -5.78
CA GLY A 54 22.16 -4.23 -4.93
C GLY A 54 22.40 -5.73 -5.12
N ILE A 55 21.43 -6.47 -5.65
CA ILE A 55 21.48 -7.93 -5.73
C ILE A 55 22.37 -8.40 -6.87
N ASP A 56 23.35 -9.24 -6.52
CA ASP A 56 24.23 -9.89 -7.48
C ASP A 56 23.57 -11.14 -8.05
N LEU A 57 23.08 -11.05 -9.30
CA LEU A 57 22.41 -12.15 -9.99
C LEU A 57 23.29 -13.40 -10.12
N GLU A 58 24.61 -13.27 -10.25
CA GLU A 58 25.49 -14.43 -10.43
C GLU A 58 25.54 -15.30 -9.17
N LYS A 59 25.37 -14.69 -7.99
CA LYS A 59 25.23 -15.42 -6.72
C LYS A 59 23.91 -16.19 -6.63
N ILE A 60 22.87 -15.73 -7.32
CA ILE A 60 21.57 -16.41 -7.34
C ILE A 60 21.60 -17.59 -8.32
N LYS A 61 22.21 -17.42 -9.49
CA LYS A 61 22.28 -18.46 -10.54
C LYS A 61 22.96 -19.76 -10.09
N VAL A 62 23.78 -19.72 -9.04
CA VAL A 62 24.45 -20.89 -8.45
C VAL A 62 23.64 -21.58 -7.34
N LEU A 63 22.53 -20.95 -6.90
CA LEU A 63 21.58 -21.55 -5.97
C LEU A 63 20.63 -22.46 -6.74
N GLU A 64 20.31 -23.59 -6.15
CA GLU A 64 19.37 -24.56 -6.73
C GLU A 64 17.92 -24.27 -6.34
N GLY A 65 17.71 -23.53 -5.25
CA GLY A 65 16.40 -23.40 -4.63
C GLY A 65 16.04 -24.67 -3.88
N SER A 66 16.97 -25.23 -3.10
CA SER A 66 16.78 -26.46 -2.35
C SER A 66 17.47 -26.39 -0.98
N GLU A 67 17.10 -27.30 -0.06
CA GLU A 67 17.75 -27.38 1.26
C GLU A 67 19.28 -27.52 1.19
N GLY A 68 19.80 -28.13 0.12
CA GLY A 68 21.24 -28.26 -0.12
C GLY A 68 21.98 -26.92 -0.21
N ASP A 69 21.29 -25.84 -0.59
CA ASP A 69 21.86 -24.50 -0.65
C ASP A 69 22.31 -23.98 0.71
N THR A 70 21.70 -24.45 1.82
CA THR A 70 22.05 -24.00 3.17
C THR A 70 23.51 -24.24 3.55
N HIS A 71 24.16 -25.21 2.92
CA HIS A 71 25.58 -25.54 3.13
C HIS A 71 26.52 -24.73 2.22
N LYS A 72 26.00 -24.03 1.21
CA LYS A 72 26.82 -23.27 0.26
C LYS A 72 27.28 -21.95 0.89
N PRO A 73 28.58 -21.58 0.77
CA PRO A 73 29.06 -20.28 1.25
C PRO A 73 28.30 -19.09 0.64
N VAL A 74 27.92 -19.19 -0.64
CA VAL A 74 27.17 -18.15 -1.36
C VAL A 74 25.79 -17.89 -0.75
N TYR A 75 25.10 -18.92 -0.24
CA TYR A 75 23.80 -18.78 0.41
C TYR A 75 23.88 -17.89 1.65
N ARG A 76 24.94 -18.05 2.46
CA ARG A 76 25.17 -17.19 3.64
C ARG A 76 25.39 -15.73 3.25
N LEU A 77 26.13 -15.48 2.17
CA LEU A 77 26.34 -14.12 1.65
C LEU A 77 25.02 -13.49 1.17
N VAL A 78 24.16 -14.27 0.51
CA VAL A 78 22.84 -13.82 0.07
C VAL A 78 21.95 -13.49 1.27
N LYS A 79 21.85 -14.37 2.27
CA LYS A 79 21.07 -14.09 3.50
C LYS A 79 21.57 -12.84 4.25
N GLU A 80 22.88 -12.69 4.40
CA GLU A 80 23.46 -11.51 5.04
C GLU A 80 23.11 -10.23 4.26
N GLN A 81 23.17 -10.28 2.94
CA GLN A 81 22.78 -9.17 2.09
C GLN A 81 21.28 -8.82 2.26
N LEU A 82 20.37 -9.80 2.24
CA LEU A 82 18.94 -9.57 2.44
C LEU A 82 18.65 -8.99 3.83
N SER A 83 19.34 -9.49 4.86
CA SER A 83 19.22 -8.97 6.22
C SER A 83 19.67 -7.51 6.32
N ARG A 84 20.79 -7.14 5.68
CA ARG A 84 21.26 -5.75 5.62
C ARG A 84 20.28 -4.86 4.88
N THR A 85 19.73 -5.32 3.76
CA THR A 85 18.69 -4.58 3.01
C THR A 85 17.47 -4.34 3.87
N ARG A 86 16.96 -5.37 4.57
CA ARG A 86 15.83 -5.23 5.50
C ARG A 86 16.11 -4.16 6.55
N ASN A 87 17.29 -4.18 7.17
CA ASN A 87 17.64 -3.23 8.23
C ASN A 87 17.86 -1.78 7.72
N ALA A 88 18.01 -1.58 6.40
CA ALA A 88 18.20 -0.27 5.80
C ALA A 88 16.89 0.41 5.39
N VAL A 89 15.80 -0.34 5.28
CA VAL A 89 14.48 0.16 4.87
C VAL A 89 13.58 0.22 6.09
N LEU A 90 13.16 1.43 6.46
CA LEU A 90 12.21 1.64 7.56
C LEU A 90 10.92 0.86 7.28
N ASP A 91 10.37 0.26 8.33
CA ASP A 91 9.10 -0.48 8.33
C ASP A 91 9.03 -1.72 7.44
N CYS A 92 10.16 -2.15 6.86
CA CYS A 92 10.24 -3.40 6.09
C CYS A 92 10.37 -4.62 7.03
N ARG A 93 9.36 -5.49 7.02
CA ARG A 93 9.33 -6.71 7.86
C ARG A 93 10.15 -7.84 7.26
N PHE A 94 10.03 -8.07 5.95
CA PHE A 94 10.71 -9.15 5.24
C PHE A 94 11.32 -8.67 3.93
N VAL A 95 12.48 -9.22 3.59
CA VAL A 95 13.10 -9.14 2.27
C VAL A 95 13.45 -10.55 1.83
N TYR A 96 13.05 -10.95 0.64
CA TYR A 96 13.20 -12.33 0.17
C TYR A 96 13.46 -12.40 -1.33
N LEU A 97 14.03 -13.52 -1.74
CA LEU A 97 14.26 -13.88 -3.13
C LEU A 97 13.42 -15.11 -3.45
N MET A 98 12.65 -15.03 -4.53
CA MET A 98 11.82 -16.13 -5.02
C MET A 98 12.24 -16.55 -6.42
N GLY A 99 12.14 -17.85 -6.69
CA GLY A 99 12.24 -18.44 -8.02
C GLY A 99 10.90 -18.97 -8.49
N ARG A 100 10.86 -19.36 -9.76
CA ARG A 100 9.75 -20.11 -10.35
C ARG A 100 10.32 -21.38 -10.98
N ASN A 101 9.82 -22.54 -10.55
CA ASN A 101 10.31 -23.82 -11.03
C ASN A 101 9.63 -24.24 -12.35
N ASP A 102 10.06 -25.35 -12.95
CA ASP A 102 9.51 -25.87 -14.20
C ASP A 102 8.04 -26.33 -14.10
N ARG A 103 7.51 -26.50 -12.88
CA ARG A 103 6.10 -26.84 -12.61
C ARG A 103 5.23 -25.60 -12.42
N ASP A 104 5.78 -24.41 -12.69
CA ASP A 104 5.11 -23.13 -12.51
C ASP A 104 4.89 -22.71 -11.05
N GLU A 105 5.50 -23.42 -10.10
CA GLU A 105 5.39 -23.11 -8.68
C GLU A 105 6.43 -22.06 -8.28
N ILE A 106 6.00 -21.12 -7.45
CA ILE A 106 6.87 -20.12 -6.87
C ILE A 106 7.46 -20.68 -5.58
N PHE A 107 8.77 -20.50 -5.38
CA PHE A 107 9.49 -21.00 -4.22
C PHE A 107 10.48 -19.95 -3.71
N PHE A 108 10.94 -20.08 -2.47
CA PHE A 108 11.94 -19.19 -1.90
C PHE A 108 13.37 -19.68 -2.16
N TYR A 109 14.24 -18.80 -2.67
CA TYR A 109 15.68 -19.02 -2.65
C TYR A 109 16.27 -18.73 -1.27
N ALA A 110 15.87 -17.61 -0.66
CA ALA A 110 16.34 -17.17 0.65
C ALA A 110 15.48 -15.99 1.14
N ASP A 111 15.49 -15.76 2.45
CA ASP A 111 14.92 -14.57 3.08
C ASP A 111 15.91 -13.86 4.02
N SER A 112 15.49 -12.70 4.54
CA SER A 112 16.23 -11.88 5.50
C SER A 112 16.23 -12.41 6.93
N GLU A 113 15.41 -13.42 7.24
CA GLU A 113 15.24 -13.92 8.60
C GLU A 113 16.47 -14.68 9.08
N PRO A 114 16.84 -14.58 10.37
CA PRO A 114 17.91 -15.39 10.93
C PRO A 114 17.63 -16.89 10.75
N GLN A 115 18.70 -17.67 10.57
CA GLN A 115 18.56 -19.12 10.51
C GLN A 115 18.00 -19.65 11.85
N GLY A 116 16.94 -20.45 11.79
CA GLY A 116 16.23 -20.95 12.97
C GLY A 116 15.14 -20.02 13.52
N SER A 117 14.91 -18.85 12.89
CA SER A 117 13.70 -18.05 13.15
C SER A 117 12.44 -18.86 12.82
N ALA A 118 11.37 -18.69 13.59
CA ALA A 118 10.08 -19.32 13.29
C ALA A 118 9.49 -18.82 11.95
N ASP A 119 9.86 -17.61 11.55
CA ASP A 119 9.38 -16.96 10.34
C ASP A 119 10.27 -17.24 9.13
N VAL A 120 11.34 -18.03 9.28
CA VAL A 120 12.26 -18.33 8.18
C VAL A 120 11.54 -19.11 7.08
N SER A 121 11.78 -18.71 5.83
CA SER A 121 11.40 -19.42 4.63
C SER A 121 12.61 -20.22 4.11
N PRO A 122 12.65 -21.55 4.30
CA PRO A 122 13.78 -22.36 3.86
C PRO A 122 13.94 -22.34 2.33
N PRO A 123 15.17 -22.53 1.82
CA PRO A 123 15.39 -22.60 0.38
C PRO A 123 14.64 -23.79 -0.22
N GLY A 124 13.91 -23.54 -1.30
CA GLY A 124 13.03 -24.52 -1.96
C GLY A 124 11.64 -24.65 -1.37
N GLN A 125 11.32 -23.92 -0.29
CA GLN A 125 9.95 -23.90 0.22
C GLN A 125 9.01 -23.30 -0.83
N VAL A 126 7.98 -24.07 -1.19
CA VAL A 126 6.94 -23.62 -2.13
C VAL A 126 6.02 -22.61 -1.45
N TYR A 127 5.78 -21.50 -2.15
CA TYR A 127 4.80 -20.49 -1.78
C TYR A 127 3.47 -20.75 -2.49
N SER A 128 2.65 -21.62 -1.90
CA SER A 128 1.35 -22.03 -2.44
C SER A 128 0.33 -20.89 -2.50
N GLU A 129 0.50 -19.87 -1.66
CA GLU A 129 -0.37 -18.71 -1.52
C GLU A 129 -0.06 -17.62 -2.56
N ALA A 130 0.92 -17.85 -3.45
CA ALA A 130 1.32 -16.89 -4.47
C ALA A 130 0.13 -16.43 -5.34
N THR A 131 -0.09 -15.13 -5.34
CA THR A 131 -1.17 -14.48 -6.09
C THR A 131 -0.89 -14.42 -7.59
N ASP A 132 -1.91 -14.02 -8.36
CA ASP A 132 -1.75 -13.79 -9.80
C ASP A 132 -0.87 -12.58 -10.11
N ILE A 133 -0.81 -11.57 -9.22
CA ILE A 133 0.08 -10.41 -9.40
C ILE A 133 1.53 -10.88 -9.34
N LEU A 134 1.90 -11.66 -8.32
CA LEU A 134 3.26 -12.18 -8.21
C LEU A 134 3.63 -13.07 -9.39
N LYS A 135 2.74 -13.98 -9.83
CA LYS A 135 2.96 -14.80 -11.04
C LYS A 135 3.11 -13.94 -12.30
N MET A 136 2.37 -12.84 -12.39
CA MET A 136 2.45 -11.90 -13.49
C MET A 136 3.77 -11.13 -13.49
N VAL A 137 4.40 -10.87 -12.34
CA VAL A 137 5.74 -10.25 -12.28
C VAL A 137 6.79 -11.15 -12.95
N PHE A 138 6.76 -12.47 -12.69
CA PHE A 138 7.64 -13.44 -13.35
C PHE A 138 7.41 -13.49 -14.88
N THR A 139 6.16 -13.35 -15.31
CA THR A 139 5.77 -13.50 -16.72
C THR A 139 5.99 -12.22 -17.54
N SER A 140 5.50 -11.10 -17.01
CA SER A 140 5.56 -9.77 -17.65
C SER A 140 6.92 -9.10 -17.54
N ARG A 141 7.74 -9.54 -16.58
CA ARG A 141 9.05 -8.94 -16.23
C ARG A 141 8.92 -7.48 -15.81
N ARG A 142 7.75 -7.09 -15.31
CA ARG A 142 7.50 -5.74 -14.79
C ARG A 142 7.36 -5.78 -13.27
N PRO A 143 7.93 -4.79 -12.57
CA PRO A 143 7.73 -4.66 -11.13
C PRO A 143 6.27 -4.31 -10.84
N ASP A 144 5.77 -4.77 -9.70
CA ASP A 144 4.41 -4.47 -9.26
C ASP A 144 4.31 -4.48 -7.73
N THR A 145 3.22 -3.94 -7.20
CA THR A 145 2.87 -4.04 -5.78
C THR A 145 1.55 -4.75 -5.62
N GLU A 146 1.38 -5.44 -4.50
CA GLU A 146 0.10 -6.01 -4.14
C GLU A 146 -0.27 -5.74 -2.69
N GLY A 147 -1.39 -6.32 -2.29
CA GLY A 147 -1.81 -6.27 -0.90
C GLY A 147 -2.91 -5.24 -0.62
N PRO A 148 -3.52 -5.32 0.56
CA PRO A 148 -3.08 -6.20 1.64
C PRO A 148 -3.48 -7.66 1.41
N VAL A 149 -2.51 -8.58 1.43
CA VAL A 149 -2.68 -10.03 1.21
C VAL A 149 -2.33 -10.77 2.49
N THR A 150 -3.08 -11.80 2.83
CA THR A 150 -2.84 -12.62 4.02
C THR A 150 -2.20 -13.95 3.62
N ASP A 151 -1.13 -14.31 4.32
CA ASP A 151 -0.45 -15.60 4.18
C ASP A 151 -0.07 -16.18 5.55
N ARG A 152 0.78 -17.22 5.55
CA ARG A 152 1.21 -17.92 6.76
C ARG A 152 2.10 -17.09 7.69
N TRP A 153 2.67 -15.99 7.22
CA TRP A 153 3.51 -15.12 8.03
C TRP A 153 2.73 -13.92 8.58
N GLY A 154 1.65 -13.48 7.91
CA GLY A 154 0.86 -12.35 8.37
C GLY A 154 0.01 -11.71 7.28
N LYS A 155 -0.13 -10.38 7.32
CA LYS A 155 -0.88 -9.61 6.32
C LYS A 155 -0.03 -8.47 5.78
N TRP A 156 0.23 -8.49 4.48
CA TRP A 156 1.32 -7.73 3.88
C TRP A 156 0.84 -6.83 2.75
N VAL A 157 1.46 -5.65 2.67
CA VAL A 157 1.59 -4.90 1.42
C VAL A 157 2.98 -5.20 0.88
N SER A 158 3.02 -5.81 -0.30
CA SER A 158 4.24 -6.36 -0.87
C SER A 158 4.64 -5.64 -2.14
N GLY A 159 5.94 -5.44 -2.33
CA GLY A 159 6.53 -4.89 -3.55
C GLY A 159 7.44 -5.93 -4.19
N PHE A 160 7.31 -6.13 -5.51
CA PHE A 160 8.04 -7.14 -6.24
C PHE A 160 8.80 -6.55 -7.41
N VAL A 161 10.06 -6.96 -7.56
CA VAL A 161 10.92 -6.56 -8.67
C VAL A 161 11.57 -7.80 -9.30
N PRO A 162 11.40 -8.03 -10.60
CA PRO A 162 12.03 -9.16 -11.27
C PRO A 162 13.52 -8.88 -11.53
N LEU A 163 14.35 -9.86 -11.22
CA LEU A 163 15.78 -9.90 -11.47
C LEU A 163 16.02 -10.61 -12.81
N VAL A 164 16.15 -9.81 -13.87
CA VAL A 164 16.27 -10.30 -15.25
C VAL A 164 17.74 -10.43 -15.65
N ASP A 165 18.12 -11.62 -16.12
CA ASP A 165 19.43 -11.81 -16.73
C ASP A 165 19.49 -11.12 -18.10
N LYS A 166 20.43 -10.17 -18.24
CA LYS A 166 20.55 -9.34 -19.45
C LYS A 166 20.89 -10.14 -20.71
N HIS A 167 21.53 -11.30 -20.56
CA HIS A 167 21.94 -12.13 -21.69
C HIS A 167 20.79 -13.00 -22.20
N SER A 168 20.14 -13.75 -21.30
CA SER A 168 19.04 -14.65 -21.67
C SER A 168 17.68 -13.96 -21.75
N GLY A 169 17.53 -12.78 -21.16
CA GLY A 169 16.26 -12.08 -20.99
C GLY A 169 15.29 -12.79 -20.05
N LYS A 170 15.72 -13.85 -19.34
CA LYS A 170 14.88 -14.62 -18.42
C LYS A 170 14.89 -13.99 -17.03
N VAL A 171 13.76 -14.09 -16.33
CA VAL A 171 13.67 -13.78 -14.91
C VAL A 171 14.38 -14.90 -14.15
N VAL A 172 15.48 -14.59 -13.48
CA VAL A 172 16.23 -15.54 -12.66
C VAL A 172 15.57 -15.69 -11.29
N ALA A 173 15.15 -14.56 -10.72
CA ALA A 173 14.44 -14.50 -9.45
C ALA A 173 13.57 -13.25 -9.39
N VAL A 174 12.74 -13.15 -8.37
CA VAL A 174 12.02 -11.92 -7.97
C VAL A 174 12.47 -11.58 -6.56
N ILE A 175 12.87 -10.32 -6.34
CA ILE A 175 12.99 -9.80 -4.98
C ILE A 175 11.63 -9.29 -4.52
N GLY A 176 11.24 -9.71 -3.32
CA GLY A 176 10.05 -9.23 -2.64
C GLY A 176 10.42 -8.51 -1.34
N MET A 177 9.65 -7.49 -1.00
CA MET A 177 9.72 -6.79 0.27
C MET A 177 8.31 -6.61 0.82
N ASP A 178 8.15 -6.77 2.14
CA ASP A 178 6.85 -6.67 2.80
C ASP A 178 6.84 -5.58 3.87
N ILE A 179 5.71 -4.88 3.96
CA ILE A 179 5.32 -4.00 5.07
C ILE A 179 4.04 -4.55 5.69
N ASP A 180 3.93 -4.51 7.02
CA ASP A 180 2.72 -4.91 7.73
C ASP A 180 1.52 -4.07 7.27
N ALA A 181 0.41 -4.72 6.92
CA ALA A 181 -0.76 -4.05 6.39
C ALA A 181 -1.40 -3.08 7.39
N SER A 182 -1.21 -3.29 8.70
CA SER A 182 -1.69 -2.41 9.76
C SER A 182 -0.87 -1.12 9.81
N ASP A 183 0.46 -1.25 9.78
CA ASP A 183 1.38 -0.12 9.75
C ASP A 183 1.17 0.71 8.47
N TRP A 184 1.04 0.02 7.32
CA TRP A 184 0.66 0.65 6.06
C TRP A 184 -0.64 1.46 6.17
N GLY A 185 -1.68 0.86 6.75
CA GLY A 185 -2.97 1.51 6.93
C GLY A 185 -2.91 2.76 7.81
N TRP A 186 -2.16 2.69 8.91
CA TRP A 186 -1.95 3.85 9.80
C TRP A 186 -1.19 4.97 9.11
N GLU A 187 -0.18 4.64 8.30
CA GLU A 187 0.59 5.63 7.55
C GLU A 187 -0.28 6.30 6.45
N VAL A 188 -1.12 5.55 5.74
CA VAL A 188 -2.09 6.11 4.79
C VAL A 188 -3.04 7.10 5.47
N ILE A 189 -3.55 6.73 6.65
CA ILE A 189 -4.43 7.60 7.45
C ILE A 189 -3.66 8.84 7.90
N GLY A 190 -2.44 8.68 8.43
CA GLY A 190 -1.58 9.77 8.87
C GLY A 190 -1.32 10.80 7.77
N ARG A 191 -0.95 10.34 6.56
CA ARG A 191 -0.74 11.20 5.38
C ARG A 191 -2.01 11.92 4.91
N SER A 192 -3.17 11.36 5.22
CA SER A 192 -4.47 11.93 4.85
C SER A 192 -5.07 12.84 5.94
N ALA A 193 -4.64 12.67 7.19
CA ALA A 193 -5.27 13.25 8.38
C ALA A 193 -5.29 14.77 8.38
N PHE A 194 -4.19 15.43 8.00
CA PHE A 194 -4.13 16.89 7.98
C PHE A 194 -5.17 17.50 7.02
N THR A 195 -5.23 16.98 5.79
CA THR A 195 -6.17 17.45 4.77
C THR A 195 -7.62 17.20 5.17
N ILE A 196 -7.91 16.00 5.70
CA ILE A 196 -9.26 15.64 6.17
C ILE A 196 -9.65 16.51 7.38
N GLY A 197 -8.75 16.71 8.33
CA GLY A 197 -8.99 17.54 9.52
C GLY A 197 -9.32 18.98 9.16
N LEU A 198 -8.54 19.61 8.27
CA LEU A 198 -8.81 20.98 7.81
C LEU A 198 -10.18 21.10 7.13
N MET A 199 -10.55 20.09 6.36
CA MET A 199 -11.82 20.02 5.65
C MET A 199 -13.01 19.86 6.61
N LEU A 200 -12.85 19.03 7.66
CA LEU A 200 -13.85 18.87 8.73
C LEU A 200 -14.02 20.15 9.56
N VAL A 201 -12.94 20.81 9.95
CA VAL A 201 -12.99 22.10 10.69
C VAL A 201 -13.73 23.15 9.87
N SER A 202 -13.46 23.22 8.57
CA SER A 202 -14.14 24.13 7.65
C SER A 202 -15.64 23.85 7.58
N LEU A 203 -16.07 22.58 7.51
CA LEU A 203 -17.49 22.21 7.57
C LEU A 203 -18.14 22.60 8.90
N ILE A 204 -17.46 22.39 10.02
CA ILE A 204 -17.98 22.74 11.35
C ILE A 204 -18.19 24.25 11.46
N ILE A 205 -17.24 25.07 10.98
CA ILE A 205 -17.38 26.53 10.96
C ILE A 205 -18.58 26.95 10.11
N LEU A 206 -18.71 26.42 8.88
CA LEU A 206 -19.82 26.75 7.99
C LEU A 206 -21.18 26.34 8.57
N ALA A 207 -21.27 25.16 9.18
CA ALA A 207 -22.47 24.70 9.88
C ALA A 207 -22.80 25.62 11.06
N SER A 208 -21.80 26.00 11.87
CA SER A 208 -21.96 26.87 13.02
C SER A 208 -22.48 28.26 12.62
N VAL A 209 -21.90 28.86 11.58
CA VAL A 209 -22.37 30.13 11.01
C VAL A 209 -23.80 30.02 10.50
N TYR A 210 -24.13 28.94 9.80
CA TYR A 210 -25.48 28.70 9.31
C TYR A 210 -26.51 28.61 10.46
N PHE A 211 -26.23 27.85 11.52
CA PHE A 211 -27.14 27.75 12.67
C PHE A 211 -27.24 29.06 13.45
N ALA A 212 -26.14 29.78 13.65
CA ALA A 212 -26.15 31.11 14.29
C ALA A 212 -27.00 32.12 13.49
N SER A 213 -26.89 32.11 12.15
CA SER A 213 -27.68 32.99 11.27
C SER A 213 -29.18 32.68 11.24
N ARG A 214 -29.60 31.47 11.65
CA ARG A 214 -31.01 31.12 11.80
C ARG A 214 -31.58 31.59 13.13
N ARG A 215 -30.84 31.47 14.24
CA ARG A 215 -31.28 31.94 15.57
C ARG A 215 -31.62 33.43 15.57
N THR A 216 -30.76 34.27 14.98
CA THR A 216 -30.98 35.72 14.91
C THR A 216 -32.23 36.12 14.11
N LYS A 217 -32.68 35.27 13.18
CA LYS A 217 -33.90 35.49 12.39
C LYS A 217 -35.19 35.13 13.10
N ASP A 218 -35.15 34.15 14.01
CA ASP A 218 -36.31 33.75 14.81
C ASP A 218 -36.55 34.74 15.96
N ASP A 219 -35.49 35.35 16.52
CA ASP A 219 -35.59 36.34 17.62
C ASP A 219 -36.08 37.75 17.18
N SER A 220 -36.18 38.01 15.86
CA SER A 220 -36.62 39.30 15.31
C SER A 220 -38.10 39.32 14.88
N GLY A 221 -38.94 38.46 15.45
CA GLY A 221 -40.40 38.47 15.28
C GLY A 221 -41.06 39.79 15.72
N PRO A 222 -42.21 40.18 15.15
CA PRO A 222 -42.75 41.53 15.29
C PRO A 222 -43.09 41.82 16.75
N VAL A 223 -42.46 42.86 17.30
CA VAL A 223 -42.90 43.51 18.54
C VAL A 223 -44.29 44.09 18.23
N LEU A 224 -45.33 43.47 18.78
CA LEU A 224 -46.69 44.01 18.75
C LEU A 224 -46.66 45.37 19.44
N GLN A 225 -46.85 46.44 18.67
CA GLN A 225 -47.25 47.76 19.17
C GLN A 225 -48.77 47.82 19.30
#